data_AF-A0A1H5FGN5-F1
#
_entry.id   AF-A0A1H5FGN5-F1
#
_cell.length_a   1.000
_cell.length_b   1.000
_cell.length_c   1.000
_cell.angle_alpha   90.00
_cell.angle_beta   90.00
_cell.angle_gamma   90.00
#
_symmetry.space_group_name_H-M   'P 1'
#
loop_
_entity.id
_entity.type
_entity.pdbx_description
1 polymer ?
#
loop_
_entity_poly.entity_id
_entity_poly.type
_entity_poly.pdbx_seq_one_letter_code
_entity_poly.pdbx_strand_id
1 'polypeptide(L)'
;MPHNTPVLLDEIVMKTQEILRYATKLHTDYLNQRDLTELQAAFAGCCGLAQCVAGYAFQDLGVPAKPLATQSLEGYWMQGHAALVVEVSEGPDSGWYLIDPTFCQFCVTEASEAAPSPANYLKQSGAGLDIITSLRSRGYLKLTPANAALYLSAFCKGIAPLQSDEAMAFMKNPPPHPYHFRRDIECEDYSRENLARYNQLIDCSSPSLRSITRTP
;
A
#
# COMPACT_ATOMS: atom_id res chain seq x y z
N MET A 1 -24.76 5.71 -8.13
CA MET A 1 -25.08 5.80 -6.69
C MET A 1 -23.77 5.91 -5.95
N PRO A 2 -23.62 6.74 -4.91
CA PRO A 2 -22.38 6.76 -4.15
C PRO A 2 -22.25 5.41 -3.44
N HIS A 3 -21.31 4.58 -3.87
CA HIS A 3 -20.92 3.41 -3.11
C HIS A 3 -20.38 3.92 -1.77
N ASN A 4 -20.81 3.32 -0.66
CA ASN A 4 -20.34 3.69 0.66
C ASN A 4 -18.81 3.56 0.68
N THR A 5 -18.09 4.69 0.78
CA THR A 5 -16.64 4.76 0.55
C THR A 5 -15.80 3.75 1.38
N PRO A 6 -16.19 3.36 2.61
CA PRO A 6 -15.52 2.27 3.33
C PRO A 6 -15.66 0.89 2.65
N VAL A 7 -16.83 0.57 2.08
CA VAL A 7 -17.04 -0.66 1.30
C VAL A 7 -16.20 -0.61 0.03
N LEU A 8 -16.10 0.57 -0.58
CA LEU A 8 -15.25 0.82 -1.75
C LEU A 8 -13.75 0.67 -1.40
N LEU A 9 -13.30 1.12 -0.22
CA LEU A 9 -11.94 0.88 0.27
C LEU A 9 -11.65 -0.62 0.38
N ASP A 10 -12.54 -1.38 1.05
CA ASP A 10 -12.41 -2.84 1.16
C ASP A 10 -12.35 -3.49 -0.24
N GLU A 11 -13.24 -3.13 -1.15
CA GLU A 11 -13.28 -3.67 -2.52
C GLU A 11 -12.00 -3.35 -3.32
N ILE A 12 -11.53 -2.11 -3.32
CA ILE A 12 -10.32 -1.69 -4.04
C ILE A 12 -9.09 -2.37 -3.45
N VAL A 13 -8.98 -2.42 -2.12
CA VAL A 13 -7.82 -3.02 -1.46
C VAL A 13 -7.83 -4.53 -1.67
N MET A 14 -8.98 -5.19 -1.55
CA MET A 14 -9.12 -6.61 -1.85
C MET A 14 -8.83 -6.91 -3.33
N LYS A 15 -9.31 -6.08 -4.26
CA LYS A 15 -9.02 -6.25 -5.69
C LYS A 15 -7.57 -5.95 -6.03
N THR A 16 -6.95 -4.97 -5.37
CA THR A 16 -5.51 -4.71 -5.47
C THR A 16 -4.73 -5.91 -4.95
N GLN A 17 -5.08 -6.45 -3.79
CA GLN A 17 -4.47 -7.65 -3.24
C GLN A 17 -4.71 -8.88 -4.14
N GLU A 18 -5.88 -9.01 -4.76
CA GLU A 18 -6.20 -10.06 -5.75
C GLU A 18 -5.33 -9.90 -7.00
N ILE A 19 -5.25 -8.70 -7.58
CA ILE A 19 -4.42 -8.38 -8.74
C ILE A 19 -2.95 -8.63 -8.44
N LEU A 20 -2.47 -8.21 -7.27
CA LEU A 20 -1.14 -8.52 -6.81
C LEU A 20 -0.98 -10.04 -6.74
N ARG A 21 -1.81 -10.76 -5.98
CA ARG A 21 -1.76 -12.23 -5.85
C ARG A 21 -1.81 -12.94 -7.20
N TYR A 22 -2.55 -12.41 -8.17
CA TYR A 22 -2.63 -12.93 -9.54
C TYR A 22 -1.34 -12.65 -10.33
N ALA A 23 -0.76 -11.46 -10.21
CA ALA A 23 0.55 -11.13 -10.78
C ALA A 23 1.65 -12.02 -10.20
N THR A 24 1.59 -12.33 -8.90
CA THR A 24 2.46 -13.35 -8.30
C THR A 24 2.12 -14.73 -8.83
N LYS A 25 0.85 -15.14 -8.90
CA LYS A 25 0.46 -16.46 -9.39
C LYS A 25 0.92 -16.71 -10.83
N LEU A 26 0.82 -15.74 -11.72
CA LEU A 26 1.39 -15.82 -13.08
C LEU A 26 2.92 -16.02 -13.06
N HIS A 27 3.60 -15.44 -12.07
CA HIS A 27 5.02 -15.63 -11.83
C HIS A 27 5.32 -16.99 -11.16
N THR A 28 4.47 -17.44 -10.23
CA THR A 28 4.57 -18.70 -9.48
C THR A 28 4.22 -19.90 -10.34
N ASP A 29 3.29 -19.80 -11.28
CA ASP A 29 2.98 -20.86 -12.24
C ASP A 29 4.14 -21.09 -13.22
N TYR A 30 4.99 -20.06 -13.41
CA TYR A 30 6.28 -20.16 -14.08
C TYR A 30 7.38 -20.78 -13.19
N LEU A 31 7.17 -20.81 -11.87
CA LEU A 31 8.13 -21.21 -10.84
C LEU A 31 7.65 -22.39 -9.97
N ASN A 32 6.60 -23.14 -10.36
CA ASN A 32 5.89 -24.18 -9.59
C ASN A 32 6.76 -25.39 -9.14
N GLN A 33 7.80 -25.12 -8.36
CA GLN A 33 8.65 -26.06 -7.66
C GLN A 33 8.81 -25.77 -6.16
N ARG A 34 8.29 -24.68 -5.54
CA ARG A 34 8.18 -24.58 -4.05
C ARG A 34 7.39 -23.38 -3.49
N ASP A 35 6.78 -23.63 -2.33
CA ASP A 35 6.49 -22.80 -1.13
C ASP A 35 5.86 -21.39 -1.21
N LEU A 36 4.77 -21.16 -0.45
CA LEU A 36 4.04 -19.88 -0.32
C LEU A 36 4.88 -18.74 0.30
N THR A 37 6.00 -19.08 0.92
CA THR A 37 7.04 -18.16 1.41
C THR A 37 7.71 -17.39 0.25
N GLU A 38 7.74 -17.95 -0.96
CA GLU A 38 8.27 -17.31 -2.17
C GLU A 38 7.35 -16.19 -2.70
N LEU A 39 6.06 -16.23 -2.41
CA LEU A 39 5.11 -15.19 -2.81
C LEU A 39 5.43 -13.85 -2.11
N GLN A 40 5.85 -13.90 -0.84
CA GLN A 40 6.36 -12.73 -0.11
C GLN A 40 7.73 -12.27 -0.65
N ALA A 41 8.55 -13.18 -1.17
CA ALA A 41 9.84 -12.86 -1.78
C ALA A 41 9.72 -12.26 -3.19
N ALA A 42 8.72 -12.68 -3.98
CA ALA A 42 8.42 -12.11 -5.30
C ALA A 42 7.87 -10.68 -5.23
N PHE A 43 7.33 -10.28 -4.07
CA PHE A 43 6.91 -8.90 -3.79
C PHE A 43 7.92 -8.08 -3.01
N ALA A 44 9.01 -8.69 -2.53
CA ALA A 44 10.12 -7.95 -1.97
C ALA A 44 10.69 -7.04 -3.08
N GLY A 45 10.37 -5.74 -2.99
CA GLY A 45 10.72 -4.75 -4.03
C GLY A 45 9.59 -4.33 -4.96
N CYS A 46 8.37 -4.87 -4.83
CA CYS A 46 7.21 -4.50 -5.65
C CYS A 46 6.24 -3.49 -4.99
N CYS A 47 6.58 -2.96 -3.81
CA CYS A 47 5.74 -1.99 -3.09
C CYS A 47 5.35 -0.79 -3.96
N GLY A 48 6.22 -0.35 -4.88
CA GLY A 48 5.90 0.73 -5.81
C GLY A 48 4.89 0.34 -6.90
N LEU A 49 4.94 -0.88 -7.44
CA LEU A 49 3.91 -1.36 -8.38
C LEU A 49 2.56 -1.51 -7.67
N ALA A 50 2.55 -2.05 -6.45
CA ALA A 50 1.35 -2.18 -5.63
C ALA A 50 0.71 -0.83 -5.30
N GLN A 51 1.55 0.15 -4.94
CA GLN A 51 1.14 1.55 -4.78
C GLN A 51 0.50 2.09 -6.08
N CYS A 52 1.10 1.83 -7.25
CA CYS A 52 0.57 2.30 -8.54
C CYS A 52 -0.79 1.70 -8.87
N VAL A 53 -0.93 0.38 -8.76
CA VAL A 53 -2.17 -0.35 -9.06
C VAL A 53 -3.32 0.16 -8.19
N ALA A 54 -3.11 0.23 -6.87
CA ALA A 54 -4.11 0.78 -5.96
C ALA A 54 -4.40 2.25 -6.24
N GLY A 55 -3.35 3.04 -6.50
CA GLY A 55 -3.45 4.47 -6.74
C GLY A 55 -4.30 4.79 -7.97
N TYR A 56 -4.08 4.07 -9.08
CA TYR A 56 -4.90 4.19 -10.29
C TYR A 56 -6.35 3.77 -10.05
N ALA A 57 -6.59 2.68 -9.29
CA ALA A 57 -7.94 2.26 -8.95
C ALA A 57 -8.69 3.33 -8.14
N PHE A 58 -8.04 3.96 -7.15
CA PHE A 58 -8.65 5.06 -6.41
C PHE A 58 -8.93 6.28 -7.29
N GLN A 59 -8.00 6.64 -8.19
CA GLN A 59 -8.19 7.73 -9.14
C GLN A 59 -9.39 7.50 -10.08
N ASP A 60 -9.54 6.28 -10.62
CA ASP A 60 -10.68 5.92 -11.49
C ASP A 60 -12.02 6.01 -10.77
N LEU A 61 -12.01 5.88 -9.44
CA LEU A 61 -13.18 6.01 -8.58
C LEU A 61 -13.37 7.42 -8.02
N GLY A 62 -12.55 8.38 -8.45
CA GLY A 62 -12.61 9.78 -8.00
C GLY A 62 -12.19 9.98 -6.55
N VAL A 63 -11.53 9.01 -5.93
CA VAL A 63 -11.09 9.09 -4.54
C VAL A 63 -9.67 9.69 -4.49
N PRO A 64 -9.44 10.80 -3.76
CA PRO A 64 -8.11 11.39 -3.64
C PRO A 64 -7.13 10.44 -2.94
N ALA A 65 -6.19 9.88 -3.71
CA ALA A 65 -5.10 9.06 -3.22
C ALA A 65 -3.77 9.80 -3.34
N LYS A 66 -3.00 9.80 -2.25
CA LYS A 66 -1.70 10.44 -2.13
C LYS A 66 -0.62 9.38 -1.98
N PRO A 67 0.35 9.33 -2.89
CA PRO A 67 1.45 8.37 -2.79
C PRO A 67 2.38 8.72 -1.63
N LEU A 68 2.76 7.71 -0.85
CA LEU A 68 3.65 7.81 0.29
C LEU A 68 4.89 6.96 0.05
N ALA A 69 6.07 7.56 0.12
CA ALA A 69 7.35 6.87 0.09
C ALA A 69 8.10 7.11 1.41
N THR A 70 8.54 6.04 2.08
CA THR A 70 9.24 6.14 3.37
C THR A 70 10.66 6.67 3.23
N GLN A 71 11.25 6.61 2.04
CA GLN A 71 12.55 7.21 1.72
C GLN A 71 12.56 8.74 1.86
N SER A 72 11.40 9.38 1.85
CA SER A 72 11.27 10.82 2.06
C SER A 72 11.33 11.23 3.54
N LEU A 73 11.47 10.27 4.47
CA LEU A 73 11.59 10.54 5.90
C LEU A 73 13.03 10.91 6.28
N GLU A 74 13.17 11.87 7.18
CA GLU A 74 14.42 12.11 7.87
C GLU A 74 14.78 10.90 8.76
N GLY A 75 16.05 10.48 8.77
CA GLY A 75 16.51 9.34 9.57
C GLY A 75 16.12 7.96 9.02
N TYR A 76 15.60 7.90 7.78
CA TYR A 76 15.32 6.66 7.08
C TYR A 76 16.58 5.77 6.95
N TRP A 77 16.43 4.46 7.14
CA TRP A 77 17.57 3.53 7.20
C TRP A 77 17.28 2.11 6.66
N MET A 78 16.06 1.85 6.16
CA MET A 78 15.65 0.55 5.62
C MET A 78 15.68 0.51 4.07
N GLN A 79 15.30 -0.61 3.46
CA GLN A 79 14.98 -0.67 2.02
C GLN A 79 13.65 0.02 1.72
N GLY A 80 13.64 0.77 0.60
CA GLY A 80 12.56 1.67 0.19
C GLY A 80 11.17 1.07 0.35
N HIS A 81 10.22 1.80 0.94
CA HIS A 81 8.83 1.33 1.00
C HIS A 81 7.83 2.35 0.48
N ALA A 82 6.83 1.85 -0.23
CA ALA A 82 5.83 2.62 -0.93
C ALA A 82 4.42 2.18 -0.49
N ALA A 83 3.60 3.14 -0.07
CA ALA A 83 2.22 2.97 0.37
C ALA A 83 1.35 4.11 -0.18
N LEU A 84 0.05 4.11 0.13
CA LEU A 84 -0.87 5.20 -0.22
C LEU A 84 -1.53 5.77 1.03
N VAL A 85 -1.90 7.03 0.94
CA VAL A 85 -2.77 7.68 1.90
C VAL A 85 -4.01 8.19 1.17
N VAL A 86 -5.19 7.81 1.64
CA VAL A 86 -6.46 8.10 0.99
C VAL A 86 -7.34 8.93 1.92
N GLU A 87 -7.99 9.95 1.36
CA GLU A 87 -9.01 10.71 2.08
C GLU A 87 -10.40 10.13 1.78
N VAL A 88 -11.10 9.73 2.85
CA VAL A 88 -12.51 9.35 2.80
C VAL A 88 -13.31 10.53 3.33
N SER A 89 -14.01 11.23 2.45
CA SER A 89 -14.69 12.48 2.79
C SER A 89 -16.16 12.32 3.20
N GLU A 90 -16.73 11.11 3.08
CA GLU A 90 -18.16 10.88 3.28
C GLU A 90 -18.46 9.79 4.31
N GLY A 91 -19.55 9.99 5.07
CA GLY A 91 -20.08 9.00 6.01
C GLY A 91 -19.46 9.03 7.41
N PRO A 92 -19.92 8.13 8.30
CA PRO A 92 -19.44 8.03 9.69
C PRO A 92 -17.95 7.66 9.77
N ASP A 93 -17.42 7.07 8.71
CA ASP A 93 -16.03 6.64 8.61
C ASP A 93 -15.10 7.69 7.98
N SER A 94 -15.59 8.91 7.74
CA SER A 94 -14.75 9.99 7.21
C SER A 94 -13.41 10.15 7.95
N GLY A 95 -12.36 10.45 7.19
CA GLY A 95 -11.01 10.59 7.68
C GLY A 95 -9.95 10.13 6.69
N TRP A 96 -8.73 10.00 7.20
CA TRP A 96 -7.57 9.62 6.41
C TRP A 96 -7.22 8.16 6.68
N TYR A 97 -6.83 7.44 5.63
CA TYR A 97 -6.52 6.03 5.69
C TYR A 97 -5.17 5.76 5.05
N LEU A 98 -4.34 4.95 5.70
CA LEU A 98 -3.16 4.36 5.12
C LEU A 98 -3.57 3.08 4.39
N ILE A 99 -3.18 2.94 3.13
CA ILE A 99 -3.33 1.72 2.35
C ILE A 99 -1.93 1.16 2.07
N ASP A 100 -1.66 -0.04 2.59
CA ASP A 100 -0.38 -0.72 2.41
C ASP A 100 -0.63 -2.21 2.14
N PRO A 101 -0.98 -2.56 0.90
CA PRO A 101 -1.33 -3.93 0.53
C PRO A 101 -0.11 -4.88 0.62
N THR A 102 1.10 -4.31 0.72
CA THR A 102 2.36 -5.05 0.74
C THR A 102 2.99 -5.14 2.12
N PHE A 103 2.40 -4.54 3.16
CA PHE A 103 2.97 -4.55 4.51
C PHE A 103 3.29 -5.96 5.03
N CYS A 104 2.47 -6.94 4.63
CA CYS A 104 2.65 -8.36 4.95
C CYS A 104 4.03 -8.93 4.57
N GLN A 105 4.75 -8.32 3.61
CA GLN A 105 6.12 -8.71 3.27
C GLN A 105 7.09 -8.57 4.46
N PHE A 106 6.79 -7.68 5.40
CA PHE A 106 7.58 -7.47 6.61
C PHE A 106 7.19 -8.42 7.74
N CYS A 107 6.08 -9.14 7.63
CA CYS A 107 5.51 -9.98 8.69
C CYS A 107 6.03 -11.43 8.69
N VAL A 108 7.30 -11.66 8.29
CA VAL A 108 7.91 -12.98 8.18
C VAL A 108 7.79 -13.81 9.47
N THR A 109 7.74 -15.14 9.31
CA THR A 109 7.53 -16.12 10.39
C THR A 109 8.66 -16.15 11.43
N GLU A 110 8.33 -16.61 12.63
CA GLU A 110 9.09 -16.55 13.90
C GLU A 110 10.59 -16.93 13.84
N ALA A 111 11.05 -17.65 12.82
CA ALA A 111 12.46 -18.02 12.67
C ALA A 111 13.42 -16.82 12.42
N SER A 112 12.91 -15.64 12.04
CA SER A 112 13.74 -14.46 11.73
C SER A 112 13.52 -13.25 12.65
N GLU A 113 13.00 -13.44 13.87
CA GLU A 113 12.75 -12.32 14.81
C GLU A 113 14.00 -11.50 15.15
N ALA A 114 15.20 -12.05 14.91
CA ALA A 114 16.47 -11.34 15.06
C ALA A 114 16.78 -10.33 13.94
N ALA A 115 16.10 -10.40 12.79
CA ALA A 115 16.34 -9.49 11.67
C ALA A 115 15.57 -8.17 11.82
N PRO A 116 16.24 -7.00 11.71
CA PRO A 116 15.56 -5.71 11.74
C PRO A 116 14.50 -5.59 10.63
N SER A 117 13.23 -5.41 10.99
CA SER A 117 12.12 -5.23 10.05
C SER A 117 11.08 -4.27 10.62
N PRO A 118 10.31 -3.54 9.78
CA PRO A 118 9.28 -2.61 10.26
C PRO A 118 8.25 -3.33 11.14
N ALA A 119 7.84 -4.55 10.77
CA ALA A 119 6.92 -5.32 11.59
C ALA A 119 7.51 -5.66 12.97
N ASN A 120 8.80 -5.97 13.06
CA ASN A 120 9.44 -6.27 14.35
C ASN A 120 9.51 -5.04 15.27
N TYR A 121 9.65 -3.83 14.73
CA TYR A 121 9.55 -2.60 15.54
C TYR A 121 8.11 -2.35 16.02
N LEU A 122 7.12 -2.56 15.16
CA LEU A 122 5.72 -2.41 15.55
C LEU A 122 5.29 -3.42 16.63
N LYS A 123 5.75 -4.67 16.56
CA LYS A 123 5.43 -5.73 17.54
C LYS A 123 5.84 -5.38 18.98
N GLN A 124 6.72 -4.39 19.19
CA GLN A 124 7.20 -3.98 20.51
C GLN A 124 6.14 -3.24 21.36
N SER A 125 4.97 -2.93 20.79
CA SER A 125 3.88 -2.26 21.49
C SER A 125 2.51 -2.84 21.13
N GLY A 126 1.53 -2.73 22.03
CA GLY A 126 0.15 -3.13 21.76
C GLY A 126 -0.45 -2.38 20.57
N ALA A 127 -0.26 -1.06 20.51
CA ALA A 127 -0.73 -0.23 19.40
C ALA A 127 -0.10 -0.65 18.05
N GLY A 128 1.17 -1.08 18.04
CA GLY A 128 1.80 -1.57 16.82
C GLY A 128 1.29 -2.95 16.39
N LEU A 129 0.92 -3.83 17.32
CA LEU A 129 0.23 -5.08 17.00
C LEU A 129 -1.15 -4.83 16.36
N ASP A 130 -1.88 -3.79 16.79
CA ASP A 130 -3.15 -3.40 16.18
C ASP A 130 -2.98 -2.89 14.73
N ILE A 131 -1.90 -2.14 14.47
CA ILE A 131 -1.51 -1.72 13.12
C ILE A 131 -1.22 -2.94 12.25
N ILE A 132 -0.36 -3.86 12.71
CA ILE A 132 -0.02 -5.09 11.99
C ILE A 132 -1.29 -5.88 11.68
N THR A 133 -2.17 -6.06 12.66
CA THR A 133 -3.41 -6.83 12.50
C THR A 133 -4.32 -6.20 11.45
N SER A 134 -4.48 -4.87 11.47
CA SER A 134 -5.30 -4.17 10.48
C SER A 134 -4.71 -4.28 9.07
N LEU A 135 -3.42 -4.03 8.90
CA LEU A 135 -2.77 -4.11 7.59
C LEU A 135 -2.73 -5.55 7.05
N ARG A 136 -2.58 -6.56 7.91
CA ARG A 136 -2.62 -7.97 7.48
C ARG A 136 -4.01 -8.44 7.08
N SER A 137 -5.03 -8.06 7.84
CA SER A 137 -6.41 -8.53 7.60
C SER A 137 -7.11 -7.77 6.48
N ARG A 138 -6.90 -6.45 6.41
CA ARG A 138 -7.65 -5.54 5.54
C ARG A 138 -6.80 -4.84 4.50
N GLY A 139 -5.48 -4.75 4.70
CA GLY A 139 -4.58 -3.98 3.82
C GLY A 139 -4.63 -2.46 4.02
N TYR A 140 -5.41 -1.98 4.99
CA TYR A 140 -5.48 -0.56 5.34
C TYR A 140 -5.67 -0.32 6.85
N LEU A 141 -5.47 0.93 7.25
CA LEU A 141 -5.59 1.41 8.62
C LEU A 141 -6.15 2.85 8.61
N LYS A 142 -7.16 3.13 9.45
CA LYS A 142 -7.60 4.51 9.71
C LYS A 142 -6.51 5.28 10.46
N LEU A 143 -6.08 6.41 9.92
CA LEU A 143 -4.99 7.20 10.47
C LEU A 143 -5.44 8.07 11.65
N THR A 144 -4.60 8.05 12.67
CA THR A 144 -4.58 8.98 13.80
C THR A 144 -3.15 9.51 13.95
N PRO A 145 -2.93 10.66 14.60
CA PRO A 145 -1.57 11.16 14.83
C PRO A 145 -0.63 10.12 15.45
N ALA A 146 -1.14 9.35 16.43
CA ALA A 146 -0.36 8.34 17.12
C ALA A 146 0.04 7.16 16.21
N ASN A 147 -0.90 6.59 15.44
CA ASN A 147 -0.58 5.44 14.59
C ASN A 147 0.18 5.84 13.32
N ALA A 148 0.06 7.10 12.86
CA ALA A 148 0.89 7.65 11.80
C ALA A 148 2.36 7.70 12.23
N ALA A 149 2.65 8.30 13.40
CA ALA A 149 4.01 8.35 13.93
C ALA A 149 4.58 6.95 14.18
N LEU A 150 3.78 6.05 14.75
CA LEU A 150 4.21 4.68 15.03
C LEU A 150 4.50 3.88 13.74
N TYR A 151 3.67 4.03 12.71
CA TYR A 151 3.93 3.39 11.41
C TYR A 151 5.22 3.93 10.76
N LEU A 152 5.45 5.25 10.74
CA LEU A 152 6.67 5.83 10.17
C LEU A 152 7.92 5.45 10.97
N SER A 153 7.82 5.41 12.31
CA SER A 153 8.95 5.04 13.18
C SER A 153 9.42 3.61 12.92
N ALA A 154 8.54 2.71 12.49
CA ALA A 154 8.91 1.34 12.11
C ALA A 154 9.94 1.30 10.97
N PHE A 155 9.89 2.27 10.04
CA PHE A 155 10.88 2.46 8.97
C PHE A 155 12.10 3.28 9.42
N CYS A 156 12.14 3.67 10.71
CA CYS A 156 13.17 4.48 11.37
C CYS A 156 13.76 3.79 12.65
N LYS A 157 13.85 2.45 12.72
CA LYS A 157 14.38 1.64 13.84
C LYS A 157 13.52 1.73 15.09
N GLY A 158 12.24 2.03 14.92
CA GLY A 158 11.34 2.38 16.02
C GLY A 158 11.59 3.78 16.59
N ILE A 159 12.57 4.54 16.06
CA ILE A 159 12.82 5.93 16.43
C ILE A 159 11.80 6.78 15.69
N ALA A 160 10.98 7.54 16.41
CA ALA A 160 10.01 8.44 15.79
C ALA A 160 10.76 9.57 15.05
N PRO A 161 10.69 9.63 13.71
CA PRO A 161 11.37 10.68 12.95
C PRO A 161 10.63 12.02 13.04
N LEU A 162 9.35 11.98 13.42
CA LEU A 162 8.43 13.11 13.49
C LEU A 162 7.56 12.98 14.76
N GLN A 163 7.12 14.10 15.32
CA GLN A 163 6.09 14.09 16.36
C GLN A 163 4.74 13.64 15.77
N SER A 164 3.80 13.18 16.61
CA SER A 164 2.51 12.59 16.17
C SER A 164 1.74 13.46 15.18
N ASP A 165 1.61 14.76 15.43
CA ASP A 165 0.87 15.66 14.54
C ASP A 165 1.63 15.95 13.24
N GLU A 166 2.95 16.01 13.30
CA GLU A 166 3.83 16.18 12.14
C GLU A 166 3.81 14.93 11.26
N ALA A 167 3.79 13.74 11.85
CA ALA A 167 3.64 12.48 11.13
C ALA A 167 2.29 12.42 10.39
N MET A 168 1.21 12.88 11.03
CA MET A 168 -0.09 12.99 10.37
C MET A 168 -0.05 14.00 9.22
N ALA A 169 0.55 15.18 9.44
CA ALA A 169 0.68 16.20 8.40
C ALA A 169 1.51 15.70 7.21
N PHE A 170 2.60 14.98 7.47
CA PHE A 170 3.44 14.32 6.48
C PHE A 170 2.64 13.28 5.68
N MET A 171 1.92 12.38 6.35
CA MET A 171 1.09 11.39 5.65
C MET A 171 -0.03 12.02 4.82
N LYS A 172 -0.63 13.11 5.31
CA LYS A 172 -1.64 13.87 4.56
C LYS A 172 -1.04 14.60 3.37
N ASN A 173 0.23 14.98 3.41
CA ASN A 173 0.87 15.75 2.34
C ASN A 173 2.30 15.23 2.11
N PRO A 174 2.45 14.00 1.63
CA PRO A 174 3.76 13.40 1.43
C PRO A 174 4.52 14.18 0.36
N PRO A 175 5.82 14.45 0.55
CA PRO A 175 6.61 15.16 -0.44
C PRO A 175 6.71 14.32 -1.73
N PRO A 176 6.81 14.95 -2.91
CA PRO A 176 6.96 14.24 -4.17
C PRO A 176 8.17 13.30 -4.14
N HIS A 177 7.99 12.07 -4.61
CA HIS A 177 9.06 11.07 -4.76
C HIS A 177 9.03 10.49 -6.18
N PRO A 178 10.16 10.18 -6.82
CA PRO A 178 10.22 9.63 -8.19
C PRO A 178 9.49 8.29 -8.37
N TYR A 179 9.17 7.58 -7.29
CA TYR A 179 8.40 6.32 -7.32
C TYR A 179 6.90 6.51 -7.08
N HIS A 180 6.42 7.76 -7.02
CA HIS A 180 5.00 8.07 -6.86
C HIS A 180 4.24 7.82 -8.17
N PHE A 181 3.12 7.10 -8.08
CA PHE A 181 2.23 6.93 -9.23
C PHE A 181 1.63 8.29 -9.64
N ARG A 182 1.86 8.68 -10.90
CA ARG A 182 1.40 9.96 -11.46
C ARG A 182 0.98 9.69 -12.89
N ARG A 183 -0.31 9.91 -13.22
CA ARG A 183 -0.80 9.87 -14.61
C ARG A 183 -0.40 11.12 -15.40
N ASP A 184 -0.14 12.21 -14.68
CA ASP A 184 0.13 13.56 -15.17
C ASP A 184 1.62 13.86 -15.39
N ILE A 185 2.53 13.04 -14.86
CA ILE A 185 3.95 13.15 -15.20
C ILE A 185 4.21 12.23 -16.37
N GLU A 186 4.66 12.81 -17.49
CA GLU A 186 5.38 12.09 -18.54
C GLU A 186 6.74 11.60 -18.00
N CYS A 187 6.72 10.73 -16.99
CA CYS A 187 7.90 10.04 -16.51
C CYS A 187 8.08 8.85 -17.46
N GLU A 188 9.17 8.88 -18.23
CA GLU A 188 9.28 8.09 -19.46
C GLU A 188 9.22 6.57 -19.24
N ASP A 189 9.57 6.06 -18.05
CA ASP A 189 9.70 4.61 -17.83
C ASP A 189 8.81 4.05 -16.70
N TYR A 190 8.93 4.54 -15.46
CA TYR A 190 8.36 3.85 -14.29
C TYR A 190 6.82 3.89 -14.23
N SER A 191 6.21 5.07 -14.38
CA SER A 191 4.74 5.21 -14.34
C SER A 191 4.08 4.59 -15.57
N ARG A 192 4.70 4.71 -16.75
CA ARG A 192 4.16 4.17 -18.01
C ARG A 192 4.18 2.64 -18.02
N GLU A 193 5.27 2.03 -17.59
CA GLU A 193 5.39 0.57 -17.45
C GLU A 193 4.36 0.03 -16.44
N ASN A 194 4.23 0.67 -15.28
CA ASN A 194 3.27 0.25 -14.25
C ASN A 194 1.81 0.47 -14.68
N LEU A 195 1.51 1.52 -15.45
CA LEU A 195 0.19 1.75 -16.02
C LEU A 195 -0.14 0.70 -17.11
N ALA A 196 0.81 0.36 -17.97
CA ALA A 196 0.64 -0.71 -18.95
C ALA A 196 0.37 -2.06 -18.26
N ARG A 197 1.14 -2.38 -17.21
CA ARG A 197 0.92 -3.57 -16.38
C ARG A 197 -0.44 -3.53 -15.68
N TYR A 198 -0.86 -2.39 -15.15
CA TYR A 198 -2.18 -2.22 -14.55
C TYR A 198 -3.31 -2.51 -15.55
N ASN A 199 -3.24 -1.94 -16.76
CA ASN A 199 -4.22 -2.18 -17.81
C ASN A 199 -4.25 -3.65 -18.22
N GLN A 200 -3.09 -4.29 -18.40
CA GLN A 200 -3.00 -5.73 -18.67
C GLN A 200 -3.65 -6.56 -17.55
N LEU A 201 -3.41 -6.20 -16.29
CA LEU A 201 -3.96 -6.91 -15.13
C LEU A 201 -5.48 -6.72 -15.03
N ILE A 202 -6.02 -5.55 -15.33
CA ILE A 202 -7.48 -5.34 -15.44
C ILE A 202 -8.04 -6.22 -16.57
N ASP A 203 -7.43 -6.20 -17.74
CA ASP A 203 -7.89 -6.97 -18.90
C ASP A 203 -7.87 -8.48 -18.64
N CYS A 204 -6.92 -8.97 -17.84
CA CYS A 204 -6.82 -10.38 -17.45
C CYS A 204 -7.72 -10.79 -16.27
N SER A 205 -8.19 -9.87 -15.43
CA SER A 205 -8.79 -10.18 -14.11
C SER A 205 -10.32 -10.11 -14.02
N SER A 206 -11.03 -10.18 -15.16
CA SER A 206 -12.47 -10.55 -15.35
C SER A 206 -13.34 -9.46 -16.03
N PRO A 207 -14.36 -9.85 -16.84
CA PRO A 207 -15.27 -8.92 -17.54
C PRO A 207 -16.09 -7.97 -16.65
N SER A 208 -16.18 -8.19 -15.34
CA SER A 208 -16.97 -7.37 -14.41
C SER A 208 -16.41 -5.96 -14.20
N LEU A 209 -15.12 -5.73 -14.42
CA LEU A 209 -14.52 -4.39 -14.41
C LEU A 209 -14.91 -3.54 -15.64
N ARG A 210 -15.46 -4.16 -16.70
CA ARG A 210 -15.95 -3.44 -17.89
C ARG A 210 -17.18 -2.58 -17.63
N SER A 211 -17.90 -2.78 -16.51
CA SER A 211 -19.11 -2.01 -16.22
C SER A 211 -18.86 -0.70 -15.49
N ILE A 212 -17.66 -0.47 -14.93
CA ILE A 212 -17.34 0.77 -14.21
C ILE A 212 -16.74 1.81 -15.18
N THR A 213 -16.08 1.36 -16.25
CA THR A 213 -15.43 2.23 -17.25
C THR A 213 -16.29 2.53 -18.49
N ARG A 214 -17.59 2.20 -18.49
CA ARG A 214 -18.50 2.55 -19.58
C ARG A 214 -19.74 3.29 -19.09
N THR A 215 -19.64 4.62 -19.15
CA THR A 215 -20.78 5.47 -19.51
C THR A 215 -20.27 6.47 -20.56
N PRO A 216 -21.12 6.83 -21.55
CA PRO A 216 -20.79 6.94 -22.98
C PRO A 216 -19.83 8.06 -23.39
#